data_AF-A0A9P6Z5P7-F1
#
_entry.id   AF-A0A9P6Z5P7-F1
#
_cell.length_a   1.000
_cell.length_b   1.000
_cell.length_c   1.000
_cell.angle_alpha   90.00
_cell.angle_beta   90.00
_cell.angle_gamma   90.00
#
_symmetry.space_group_name_H-M   'P 1'
#
loop_
_entity.id
_entity.type
_entity.pdbx_description
1 polymer ?
#
loop_
_entity_poly.entity_id
_entity_poly.type
_entity_poly.pdbx_seq_one_letter_code
_entity_poly.pdbx_strand_id
1 'polypeptide(L)'
;MNQQSSIGLNPEGFSPLLAIRFYTRTVRAQLEYGLAINKITSLLAKKLEDAQNICLRRIFGGSSLSSVRVVLHLTKLPTMQERTYILQSQFLLKSPILPDNALITCLLSHIRRSDNHSCWYKLSKSPLWTQCLLQSEPLDKCTLKKIQLQFHQDNLNQARSSRNSIPLSQCCPTISLDPILWLPLTRTERNRCVRWRLGWLPGGKLEPCPSHPTQIPTRQHVIRCLDMHHRLQMPETVQDPLSFLLNKLPNRIRCSSHSVSP
;
A
#
# COMPACT_ATOMS: atom_id res chain seq x y z
N MET A 1 -2.07 -18.57 11.73
CA MET A 1 -2.51 -17.97 10.43
C MET A 1 -3.82 -18.54 9.86
N ASN A 2 -4.50 -19.51 10.50
CA ASN A 2 -5.81 -20.04 10.04
C ASN A 2 -7.03 -19.18 10.43
N GLN A 3 -6.83 -18.14 11.23
CA GLN A 3 -7.91 -17.24 11.67
C GLN A 3 -8.43 -16.32 10.55
N GLN A 4 -7.66 -16.06 9.50
CA GLN A 4 -8.09 -15.17 8.42
C GLN A 4 -9.11 -15.82 7.49
N SER A 5 -8.94 -17.12 7.19
CA SER A 5 -9.90 -17.89 6.41
C SER A 5 -11.22 -18.07 7.17
N SER A 6 -11.18 -18.23 8.50
CA SER A 6 -12.39 -18.31 9.32
C SER A 6 -13.14 -16.98 9.41
N ILE A 7 -12.45 -15.84 9.25
CA ILE A 7 -13.07 -14.50 9.21
C ILE A 7 -13.61 -14.17 7.80
N GLY A 8 -13.32 -14.98 6.77
CA GLY A 8 -13.73 -14.70 5.39
C GLY A 8 -12.81 -13.75 4.62
N LEU A 9 -11.59 -13.51 5.10
CA LEU A 9 -10.54 -12.74 4.41
C LEU A 9 -9.88 -13.59 3.30
N ASN A 10 -10.68 -14.02 2.34
CA ASN A 10 -10.28 -14.79 1.17
C ASN A 10 -10.91 -14.15 -0.09
N PRO A 11 -10.43 -14.47 -1.31
CA PRO A 11 -10.95 -13.87 -2.55
C PRO A 11 -12.44 -14.18 -2.83
N GLU A 12 -13.03 -15.14 -2.12
CA GLU A 12 -14.43 -15.58 -2.24
C GLU A 12 -15.39 -14.92 -1.25
N GLY A 13 -14.89 -14.40 -0.12
CA GLY A 13 -15.71 -13.90 0.99
C GLY A 13 -15.99 -12.41 0.91
N PHE A 14 -14.95 -11.58 1.02
CA PHE A 14 -15.09 -10.12 0.99
C PHE A 14 -14.55 -9.53 -0.31
N SER A 15 -15.08 -8.36 -0.69
CA SER A 15 -14.43 -7.54 -1.72
C SER A 15 -13.00 -7.20 -1.29
N PRO A 16 -12.03 -7.11 -2.22
CA PRO A 16 -10.63 -6.83 -1.87
C PRO A 16 -10.47 -5.55 -1.03
N LEU A 17 -11.27 -4.52 -1.32
CA LEU A 17 -11.29 -3.27 -0.56
C LEU A 17 -11.72 -3.48 0.89
N LEU A 18 -12.82 -4.21 1.10
CA LEU A 18 -13.34 -4.47 2.44
C LEU A 18 -12.38 -5.37 3.23
N ALA A 19 -11.84 -6.41 2.60
CA ALA A 19 -10.84 -7.29 3.21
C ALA A 19 -9.59 -6.51 3.66
N ILE A 20 -9.13 -5.53 2.87
CA ILE A 20 -8.02 -4.65 3.24
C ILE A 20 -8.36 -3.72 4.42
N ARG A 21 -9.58 -3.19 4.47
CA ARG A 21 -10.04 -2.39 5.62
C ARG A 21 -10.09 -3.24 6.90
N PHE A 22 -10.56 -4.47 6.82
CA PHE A 22 -10.50 -5.40 7.94
C PHE A 22 -9.05 -5.69 8.34
N TYR A 23 -8.19 -6.05 7.38
CA TYR A 23 -6.77 -6.29 7.65
C TYR A 23 -6.10 -5.12 8.36
N THR A 24 -6.31 -3.89 7.90
CA THR A 24 -5.71 -2.70 8.53
C THR A 24 -6.22 -2.46 9.94
N ARG A 25 -7.49 -2.76 10.20
CA ARG A 25 -8.11 -2.49 11.51
C ARG A 25 -7.86 -3.58 12.54
N THR A 26 -7.74 -4.84 12.14
CA THR A 26 -7.65 -5.98 13.07
C THR A 26 -6.23 -6.58 13.08
N VAL A 27 -5.84 -7.20 11.98
CA VAL A 27 -4.57 -7.94 11.89
C VAL A 27 -3.37 -7.01 11.96
N ARG A 28 -3.37 -5.93 11.17
CA ARG A 28 -2.25 -4.98 11.13
C ARG A 28 -2.09 -4.25 12.46
N ALA A 29 -3.19 -3.94 13.14
CA ALA A 29 -3.14 -3.32 14.46
C ALA A 29 -2.36 -4.16 15.48
N GLN A 30 -2.46 -5.50 15.41
CA GLN A 30 -1.66 -6.40 16.24
C GLN A 30 -0.17 -6.37 15.86
N LEU A 31 0.15 -6.32 14.56
CA LEU A 31 1.53 -6.19 14.06
C LEU A 31 2.18 -4.85 14.43
N GLU A 32 1.36 -3.82 14.61
CA GLU A 32 1.78 -2.46 14.94
C GLU A 32 2.02 -2.25 16.45
N TYR A 33 1.66 -3.22 17.29
CA TYR A 33 1.80 -3.10 18.73
C TYR A 33 3.26 -2.89 19.13
N GLY A 34 3.52 -1.82 19.88
CA GLY A 34 4.86 -1.46 20.36
C GLY A 34 5.81 -0.83 19.32
N LEU A 35 5.42 -0.73 18.04
CA LEU A 35 6.32 -0.16 17.00
C LEU A 35 6.59 1.33 17.20
N ALA A 36 5.65 2.04 17.80
CA ALA A 36 5.74 3.47 18.06
C ALA A 36 6.84 3.83 19.07
N ILE A 37 7.13 2.93 20.02
CA ILE A 37 7.97 3.19 21.19
C ILE A 37 9.31 2.44 21.16
N ASN A 38 9.52 1.56 20.18
CA ASN A 38 10.71 0.70 20.10
C ASN A 38 11.42 0.83 18.76
N LYS A 39 12.75 0.79 18.78
CA LYS A 39 13.56 0.56 17.59
C LYS A 39 13.40 -0.91 17.17
N ILE A 40 13.00 -1.13 15.92
CA ILE A 40 12.85 -2.47 15.37
C ILE A 40 14.21 -2.96 14.84
N THR A 41 14.58 -4.19 15.16
CA THR A 41 15.73 -4.87 14.55
C THR A 41 15.44 -5.25 13.11
N SER A 42 16.47 -5.40 12.28
CA SER A 42 16.29 -5.84 10.88
C SER A 42 15.57 -7.19 10.78
N LEU A 43 15.84 -8.12 11.70
CA LEU A 43 15.18 -9.42 11.76
C LEU A 43 13.68 -9.29 12.05
N LEU A 44 13.29 -8.48 13.04
CA LEU A 44 11.88 -8.27 13.38
C LEU A 44 11.17 -7.51 12.25
N ALA A 45 11.81 -6.51 11.66
CA ALA A 45 11.27 -5.78 10.51
C ALA A 45 10.97 -6.74 9.35
N LYS A 46 11.91 -7.63 9.02
CA LYS A 46 11.70 -8.65 7.98
C LYS A 46 10.52 -9.58 8.31
N LYS A 47 10.41 -10.08 9.54
CA LYS A 47 9.29 -10.93 9.96
C LYS A 47 7.93 -10.22 9.85
N LEU A 48 7.88 -8.94 10.21
CA LEU A 48 6.66 -8.13 10.10
C LEU A 48 6.29 -7.88 8.63
N GLU A 49 7.28 -7.56 7.77
CA GLU A 49 7.07 -7.45 6.33
C GLU A 49 6.57 -8.77 5.73
N ASP A 50 7.17 -9.90 6.09
CA ASP A 50 6.74 -11.22 5.62
C ASP A 50 5.32 -11.54 6.05
N ALA A 51 4.95 -11.22 7.31
CA ALA A 51 3.59 -11.37 7.80
C ALA A 51 2.59 -10.51 7.01
N GLN A 52 2.90 -9.23 6.77
CA GLN A 52 2.09 -8.34 5.93
C GLN A 52 1.95 -8.90 4.51
N ASN A 53 3.07 -9.34 3.91
CA ASN A 53 3.11 -9.91 2.57
C ASN A 53 2.22 -11.15 2.42
N ILE A 54 2.23 -12.05 3.40
CA ILE A 54 1.37 -13.24 3.42
C ILE A 54 -0.11 -12.85 3.48
N CYS A 55 -0.48 -11.90 4.37
CA CYS A 55 -1.86 -11.44 4.50
C CYS A 55 -2.37 -10.83 3.19
N LEU A 56 -1.59 -9.94 2.59
CA LEU A 56 -1.96 -9.25 1.35
C LEU A 56 -2.10 -10.22 0.18
N ARG A 57 -1.18 -11.19 0.05
CA ARG A 57 -1.32 -12.24 -0.97
C ARG A 57 -2.60 -13.04 -0.77
N ARG A 58 -2.93 -13.42 0.47
CA ARG A 58 -4.16 -14.17 0.75
C ARG A 58 -5.43 -13.39 0.42
N ILE A 59 -5.49 -12.10 0.75
CA ILE A 59 -6.64 -11.24 0.44
C ILE A 59 -6.88 -11.16 -1.08
N PHE A 60 -5.80 -11.06 -1.85
CA PHE A 60 -5.85 -10.92 -3.30
C PHE A 60 -5.82 -12.26 -4.07
N GLY A 61 -5.79 -13.41 -3.36
CA GLY A 61 -5.68 -14.73 -3.99
C GLY A 61 -4.35 -14.96 -4.73
N GLY A 62 -3.28 -14.28 -4.31
CA GLY A 62 -1.98 -14.33 -4.96
C GLY A 62 -1.08 -15.47 -4.51
N SER A 63 -0.23 -15.93 -5.44
CA SER A 63 0.86 -16.88 -5.17
C SER A 63 2.05 -16.21 -4.47
N SER A 64 3.06 -16.99 -4.08
CA SER A 64 4.32 -16.48 -3.52
C SER A 64 5.07 -15.51 -4.45
N LEU A 65 4.91 -15.67 -5.76
CA LEU A 65 5.53 -14.85 -6.81
C LEU A 65 4.84 -13.49 -7.02
N SER A 66 3.69 -13.29 -6.38
CA SER A 66 2.90 -12.08 -6.44
C SER A 66 3.67 -10.86 -5.92
N SER A 67 3.66 -9.79 -6.71
CA SER A 67 4.22 -8.50 -6.29
C SER A 67 3.34 -7.86 -5.21
N VAL A 68 3.79 -7.93 -3.96
CA VAL A 68 3.09 -7.25 -2.85
C VAL A 68 3.24 -5.74 -2.95
N ARG A 69 4.31 -5.23 -3.57
CA ARG A 69 4.49 -3.79 -3.79
C ARG A 69 3.36 -3.17 -4.60
N VAL A 70 2.88 -3.89 -5.62
CA VAL A 70 1.70 -3.45 -6.38
C VAL A 70 0.46 -3.47 -5.49
N VAL A 71 0.25 -4.54 -4.70
CA VAL A 71 -0.89 -4.61 -3.78
C VAL A 71 -0.89 -3.44 -2.79
N LEU A 72 0.25 -3.13 -2.19
CA LEU A 72 0.44 -1.99 -1.29
C LEU A 72 0.06 -0.67 -1.96
N HIS A 73 0.53 -0.47 -3.19
CA HIS A 73 0.22 0.71 -3.97
C HIS A 73 -1.27 0.83 -4.31
N LEU A 74 -1.89 -0.25 -4.83
CA LEU A 74 -3.32 -0.28 -5.16
C LEU A 74 -4.20 0.06 -3.94
N THR A 75 -3.76 -0.37 -2.76
CA THR A 75 -4.52 -0.26 -1.50
C THR A 75 -4.15 0.98 -0.68
N LYS A 76 -3.20 1.80 -1.14
CA LYS A 76 -2.65 2.93 -0.39
C LYS A 76 -2.10 2.52 0.99
N LEU A 77 -1.48 1.34 1.07
CA LEU A 77 -0.89 0.82 2.29
C LEU A 77 0.62 1.04 2.31
N PRO A 78 1.18 1.55 3.42
CA PRO A 78 2.62 1.58 3.59
C PRO A 78 3.17 0.18 3.86
N THR A 79 4.46 -0.01 3.61
CA THR A 79 5.23 -1.17 4.12
C THR A 79 5.22 -1.18 5.66
N MET A 80 5.61 -2.29 6.30
CA MET A 80 5.75 -2.31 7.76
C MET A 80 6.87 -1.38 8.23
N GLN A 81 7.94 -1.24 7.45
CA GLN A 81 9.02 -0.31 7.73
C GLN A 81 8.57 1.15 7.66
N GLU A 82 7.88 1.55 6.58
CA GLU A 82 7.31 2.89 6.46
C GLU A 82 6.32 3.18 7.59
N ARG A 83 5.48 2.20 7.91
CA ARG A 83 4.50 2.32 9.00
C ARG A 83 5.15 2.49 10.36
N THR A 84 6.28 1.83 10.59
CA THR A 84 7.10 2.02 11.79
C THR A 84 7.55 3.47 11.91
N TYR A 85 8.13 4.03 10.85
CA TYR A 85 8.57 5.43 10.88
C TYR A 85 7.41 6.40 11.12
N ILE A 86 6.25 6.14 10.51
CA ILE A 86 5.01 6.91 10.74
C ILE A 86 4.60 6.87 12.21
N LEU A 87 4.56 5.69 12.82
CA LEU A 87 4.15 5.50 14.21
C LEU A 87 5.14 6.14 15.19
N GLN A 88 6.44 5.96 14.96
CA GLN A 88 7.50 6.55 15.78
C GLN A 88 7.49 8.08 15.69
N SER A 89 7.31 8.64 14.49
CA SER A 89 7.22 10.10 14.31
C SER A 89 5.97 10.68 14.98
N GLN A 90 4.83 9.99 14.89
CA GLN A 90 3.60 10.38 15.59
C GLN A 90 3.75 10.34 17.10
N PHE A 91 4.46 9.33 17.63
CA PHE A 91 4.77 9.22 19.04
C PHE A 91 5.64 10.39 19.50
N LEU A 92 6.79 10.61 18.85
CA LEU A 92 7.72 11.70 19.19
C LEU A 92 7.06 13.09 19.14
N LEU A 93 6.17 13.32 18.18
CA LEU A 93 5.43 14.58 18.06
C LEU A 93 4.41 14.79 19.17
N LYS A 94 3.70 13.73 19.58
CA LYS A 94 2.63 13.83 20.59
C LYS A 94 3.16 13.90 22.00
N SER A 95 4.27 13.23 22.28
CA SER A 95 4.84 13.13 23.62
C SER A 95 4.95 14.45 24.39
N PRO A 96 5.47 15.56 23.81
CA PRO A 96 5.56 16.84 24.52
C PRO A 96 4.23 17.60 24.65
N ILE A 97 3.17 17.19 23.94
CA ILE A 97 1.86 17.86 23.91
C ILE A 97 0.87 17.18 24.87
N LEU A 98 1.27 16.07 25.49
CA LEU A 98 0.41 15.34 26.42
C LEU A 98 0.28 16.08 27.76
N PRO A 99 -0.86 15.93 28.46
CA PRO A 99 -1.05 16.50 29.79
C PRO A 99 0.06 16.12 30.77
N ASP A 100 0.33 16.98 31.76
CA ASP A 100 1.41 16.78 32.75
C ASP A 100 1.25 15.51 33.59
N ASN A 101 0.01 15.06 33.79
CA ASN A 101 -0.31 13.83 34.52
C ASN A 101 -0.22 12.56 33.66
N ALA A 102 0.05 12.67 32.36
CA ALA A 102 0.28 11.49 31.54
C ALA A 102 1.61 10.83 31.96
N LEU A 103 1.59 9.51 32.17
CA LEU A 103 2.76 8.73 32.58
C LEU A 103 4.00 9.06 31.73
N ILE A 104 3.82 9.21 30.42
CA ILE A 104 4.92 9.53 29.52
C ILE A 104 5.51 10.90 29.79
N THR A 105 4.70 11.91 30.11
CA THR A 105 5.14 13.27 30.44
C THR A 105 5.95 13.27 31.72
N CYS A 106 5.51 12.54 32.75
CA CYS A 106 6.26 12.36 33.99
C CYS A 106 7.62 11.67 33.75
N LEU A 107 7.67 10.74 32.80
CA LEU A 107 8.89 9.99 32.47
C LEU A 107 9.76 10.67 31.40
N LEU A 108 9.31 11.76 30.76
CA LEU A 108 10.02 12.39 29.63
C LEU A 108 11.46 12.78 29.98
N SER A 109 11.69 13.33 31.18
CA SER A 109 13.02 13.72 31.67
C SER A 109 13.99 12.52 31.75
N HIS A 110 13.47 11.33 32.02
CA HIS A 110 14.24 10.10 32.15
C HIS A 110 14.43 9.41 30.78
N ILE A 111 13.46 9.52 29.88
CA ILE A 111 13.47 8.82 28.58
C ILE A 111 14.21 9.65 27.51
N ARG A 112 14.12 10.99 27.52
CA ARG A 112 14.71 11.90 26.52
C ARG A 112 16.22 12.08 26.67
N ARG A 113 16.92 11.18 27.35
CA ARG A 113 18.38 11.24 27.49
C ARG A 113 19.01 11.21 26.10
N SER A 114 19.95 12.14 25.86
CA SER A 114 20.69 12.25 24.59
C SER A 114 21.74 11.15 24.41
N ASP A 115 21.78 10.15 25.30
CA ASP A 115 22.68 9.03 25.18
C ASP A 115 22.31 8.16 23.95
N ASN A 116 23.32 7.62 23.28
CA ASN A 116 23.14 6.80 22.08
C ASN A 116 22.36 5.50 22.35
N HIS A 117 22.21 5.12 23.62
CA HIS A 117 21.52 3.91 24.03
C HIS A 117 20.02 4.14 24.27
N SER A 118 19.59 5.38 24.44
CA SER A 118 18.22 5.74 24.79
C SER A 118 17.29 5.38 23.64
N CYS A 119 16.12 4.87 24.00
CA CYS A 119 15.11 4.55 22.98
C CYS A 119 14.70 5.84 22.24
N TRP A 120 14.56 6.96 22.95
CA TRP A 120 14.19 8.24 22.35
C TRP A 120 15.17 8.70 21.27
N TYR A 121 16.46 8.66 21.56
CA TYR A 121 17.49 9.02 20.60
C TYR A 121 17.44 8.11 19.37
N LYS A 122 17.30 6.80 19.58
CA LYS A 122 17.17 5.82 18.49
C LYS A 122 15.95 6.08 17.60
N LEU A 123 14.80 6.43 18.19
CA LEU A 123 13.57 6.78 17.45
C LEU A 123 13.74 8.09 16.66
N SER A 124 14.46 9.06 17.23
CA SER A 124 14.73 10.35 16.58
C SER A 124 15.62 10.26 15.33
N LYS A 125 16.23 9.11 15.06
CA LYS A 125 17.02 8.87 13.84
C LYS A 125 16.20 8.33 12.67
N SER A 126 14.88 8.17 12.82
CA SER A 126 14.05 7.73 11.71
C SER A 126 14.01 8.78 10.59
N PRO A 127 14.03 8.36 9.31
CA PRO A 127 14.13 9.28 8.17
C PRO A 127 12.90 10.20 8.06
N LEU A 128 11.72 9.72 8.45
CA LEU A 128 10.51 10.53 8.49
C LEU A 128 10.58 11.59 9.60
N TRP A 129 11.12 11.25 10.76
CA TRP A 129 11.27 12.22 11.86
C TRP A 129 12.25 13.33 11.50
N THR A 130 13.35 13.01 10.83
CA THR A 130 14.29 14.03 10.35
C THR A 130 13.63 15.02 9.39
N GLN A 131 12.70 14.58 8.54
CA GLN A 131 11.92 15.49 7.67
C GLN A 131 10.94 16.36 8.47
N CYS A 132 10.36 15.82 9.55
CA CYS A 132 9.48 16.57 10.44
C CYS A 132 10.24 17.67 11.20
N LEU A 133 11.48 17.40 11.64
CA LEU A 133 12.32 18.37 12.36
C LEU A 133 12.79 19.55 11.50
N LEU A 134 12.88 19.39 10.19
CA LEU A 134 13.29 20.46 9.27
C LEU A 134 12.19 21.53 9.06
N GLN A 135 11.02 21.35 9.67
CA GLN A 135 9.94 22.34 9.59
C GLN A 135 10.11 23.40 10.68
N SER A 136 10.05 24.68 10.27
CA SER A 136 10.29 25.84 11.14
C SER A 136 9.12 26.24 12.06
N GLU A 137 7.93 25.68 11.82
CA GLU A 137 6.67 26.05 12.48
C GLU A 137 6.14 24.90 13.34
N PRO A 138 5.29 25.16 14.36
CA PRO A 138 4.65 24.10 15.14
C PRO A 138 3.92 23.13 14.20
N LEU A 139 4.35 21.86 14.23
CA LEU A 139 3.91 20.87 13.25
C LEU A 139 2.44 20.49 13.50
N ASP A 140 1.55 21.12 12.74
CA ASP A 140 0.12 20.84 12.82
C ASP A 140 -0.22 19.45 12.20
N LYS A 141 -1.42 18.96 12.52
CA LYS A 141 -1.89 17.65 12.04
C LYS A 141 -1.96 17.59 10.50
N CYS A 142 -2.23 18.70 9.83
CA CYS A 142 -2.31 18.72 8.37
C CYS A 142 -0.92 18.65 7.73
N THR A 143 0.05 19.37 8.25
CA THR A 143 1.45 19.34 7.78
C THR A 143 2.08 17.98 8.02
N LEU A 144 1.84 17.35 9.19
CA LEU A 144 2.29 15.97 9.42
C LEU A 144 1.73 15.01 8.36
N LYS A 145 0.45 15.12 8.01
CA LYS A 145 -0.15 14.29 6.94
C LYS A 145 0.48 14.57 5.58
N LYS A 146 0.81 15.83 5.27
CA LYS A 146 1.50 16.20 4.02
C LYS A 146 2.90 15.59 3.97
N ILE A 147 3.68 15.69 5.04
CA ILE A 147 5.03 15.10 5.13
C ILE A 147 4.95 13.57 5.00
N GLN A 148 4.01 12.92 5.70
CA GLN A 148 3.81 11.48 5.58
C GLN A 148 3.44 11.05 4.15
N LEU A 149 2.59 11.82 3.48
CA LEU A 149 2.22 11.56 2.08
C LEU A 149 3.41 11.76 1.15
N GLN A 150 4.19 12.84 1.34
CA GLN A 150 5.39 13.11 0.54
C GLN A 150 6.43 12.01 0.70
N PHE A 151 6.72 11.63 1.95
CA PHE A 151 7.64 10.53 2.26
C PHE A 151 7.23 9.23 1.57
N HIS A 152 5.94 8.89 1.61
CA HIS A 152 5.44 7.69 0.94
C HIS A 152 5.50 7.81 -0.60
N GLN A 153 5.26 9.01 -1.15
CA GLN A 153 5.40 9.28 -2.58
C GLN A 153 6.86 9.17 -3.04
N ASP A 154 7.82 9.66 -2.25
CA ASP A 154 9.25 9.56 -2.55
C ASP A 154 9.70 8.10 -2.58
N ASN A 155 9.27 7.30 -1.60
CA ASN A 155 9.54 5.86 -1.57
C ASN A 155 8.90 5.12 -2.75
N LEU A 156 7.68 5.50 -3.15
CA LEU A 156 7.04 4.96 -4.35
C LEU A 156 7.87 5.29 -5.60
N ASN A 157 8.30 6.53 -5.75
CA ASN A 157 9.12 6.96 -6.88
C ASN A 157 10.44 6.17 -6.94
N GLN A 158 11.11 5.99 -5.79
CA GLN A 158 12.31 5.16 -5.70
C GLN A 158 12.03 3.70 -6.08
N ALA A 159 10.91 3.14 -5.60
CA ALA A 159 10.52 1.76 -5.91
C ALA A 159 10.20 1.56 -7.40
N ARG A 160 9.62 2.58 -8.07
CA ARG A 160 9.31 2.59 -9.51
C ARG A 160 10.54 2.75 -10.40
N SER A 161 11.62 3.34 -9.89
CA SER A 161 12.89 3.45 -10.61
C SER A 161 13.75 2.18 -10.51
N SER A 162 13.32 1.19 -9.70
CA SER A 162 14.05 -0.07 -9.54
C SER A 162 13.87 -1.01 -10.75
N ARG A 163 14.95 -1.72 -11.13
CA ARG A 163 15.06 -2.58 -12.34
C ARG A 163 13.98 -3.66 -12.47
N ASN A 164 13.34 -4.07 -11.36
CA ASN A 164 12.34 -5.14 -11.31
C ASN A 164 10.90 -4.64 -11.02
N SER A 165 10.60 -3.39 -11.32
CA SER A 165 9.34 -2.73 -10.91
C SER A 165 8.32 -2.54 -12.03
N ILE A 166 8.44 -3.23 -13.17
CA ILE A 166 7.57 -3.06 -14.35
C ILE A 166 6.06 -3.05 -14.01
N PRO A 167 5.52 -3.97 -13.18
CA PRO A 167 4.10 -3.93 -12.82
C PRO A 167 3.73 -2.69 -11.98
N LEU A 168 4.65 -2.23 -11.14
CA LEU A 168 4.45 -1.04 -10.32
C LEU A 168 4.55 0.24 -11.16
N SER A 169 5.46 0.31 -12.14
CA SER A 169 5.60 1.47 -13.03
C SER A 169 4.38 1.67 -13.94
N GLN A 170 3.67 0.58 -14.28
CA GLN A 170 2.42 0.62 -15.04
C GLN A 170 1.20 1.07 -14.21
N CYS A 171 1.29 1.09 -12.88
CA CYS A 171 0.26 1.63 -12.00
C CYS A 171 0.27 3.16 -11.95
N CYS A 172 -0.78 3.75 -11.36
CA CYS A 172 -0.90 5.20 -11.17
C CYS A 172 0.37 5.77 -10.51
N PRO A 173 0.93 6.89 -10.99
CA PRO A 173 2.16 7.45 -10.43
C PRO A 173 1.98 8.08 -9.04
N THR A 174 0.73 8.33 -8.63
CA THR A 174 0.42 8.98 -7.35
C THR A 174 -0.14 8.00 -6.33
N ILE A 175 0.18 8.23 -5.06
CA ILE A 175 -0.40 7.49 -3.94
C ILE A 175 -1.90 7.82 -3.81
N SER A 176 -2.73 6.87 -4.23
CA SER A 176 -4.18 6.93 -4.10
C SER A 176 -4.76 5.52 -4.02
N LEU A 177 -5.98 5.39 -3.52
CA LEU A 177 -6.69 4.11 -3.58
C LEU A 177 -7.06 3.83 -5.04
N ASP A 178 -6.56 2.73 -5.61
CA ASP A 178 -6.77 2.46 -7.04
C ASP A 178 -8.28 2.33 -7.34
N PRO A 179 -8.78 3.03 -8.38
CA PRO A 179 -10.20 3.04 -8.74
C PRO A 179 -10.80 1.66 -8.94
N ILE A 180 -10.02 0.68 -9.40
CA ILE A 180 -10.53 -0.70 -9.62
C ILE A 180 -11.07 -1.34 -8.33
N LEU A 181 -10.63 -0.88 -7.16
CA LEU A 181 -11.05 -1.43 -5.87
C LEU A 181 -12.43 -0.94 -5.43
N TRP A 182 -12.90 0.21 -5.91
CA TRP A 182 -14.15 0.83 -5.46
C TRP A 182 -15.13 1.17 -6.57
N LEU A 183 -14.72 1.16 -7.84
CA LEU A 183 -15.63 1.35 -8.97
C LEU A 183 -16.71 0.24 -8.99
N PRO A 184 -17.94 0.59 -9.44
CA PRO A 184 -19.02 -0.37 -9.63
C PRO A 184 -18.68 -1.29 -10.81
N LEU A 185 -17.94 -2.36 -10.50
CA LEU A 185 -17.57 -3.44 -11.40
C LEU A 185 -18.17 -4.75 -10.87
N THR A 186 -18.51 -5.65 -11.79
CA THR A 186 -18.81 -7.03 -11.38
C THR A 186 -17.60 -7.64 -10.67
N ARG A 187 -17.83 -8.68 -9.88
CA ARG A 187 -16.75 -9.39 -9.17
C ARG A 187 -15.69 -9.90 -10.14
N THR A 188 -16.12 -10.46 -11.26
CA THR A 188 -15.25 -11.01 -12.31
C THR A 188 -14.40 -9.94 -12.99
N GLU A 189 -14.99 -8.82 -13.38
CA GLU A 189 -14.25 -7.70 -13.99
C GLU A 189 -13.22 -7.12 -13.04
N ARG A 190 -13.61 -6.86 -11.79
CA ARG A 190 -12.68 -6.36 -10.77
C ARG A 190 -11.50 -7.30 -10.59
N ASN A 191 -11.76 -8.60 -10.48
CA ASN A 191 -10.70 -9.60 -10.34
C ASN A 191 -9.78 -9.62 -11.56
N ARG A 192 -10.31 -9.48 -12.78
CA ARG A 192 -9.50 -9.37 -14.01
C ARG A 192 -8.63 -8.12 -14.00
N CYS A 193 -9.16 -6.96 -13.65
CA CYS A 193 -8.40 -5.71 -13.57
C CYS A 193 -7.30 -5.76 -12.49
N VAL A 194 -7.62 -6.31 -11.32
CA VAL A 194 -6.66 -6.50 -10.22
C VAL A 194 -5.55 -7.45 -10.65
N ARG A 195 -5.89 -8.60 -11.26
CA ARG A 195 -4.91 -9.54 -11.79
C ARG A 195 -4.04 -8.89 -12.88
N TRP A 196 -4.63 -8.12 -13.77
CA TRP A 196 -3.90 -7.33 -14.76
C TRP A 196 -2.87 -6.40 -14.12
N ARG A 197 -3.25 -5.61 -13.11
CA ARG A 197 -2.32 -4.75 -12.35
C ARG A 197 -1.18 -5.55 -11.70
N LEU A 198 -1.49 -6.72 -11.15
CA LEU A 198 -0.51 -7.60 -10.51
C LEU A 198 0.39 -8.35 -11.50
N GLY A 199 0.14 -8.20 -12.81
CA GLY A 199 0.86 -8.94 -13.85
C GLY A 199 0.44 -10.40 -13.96
N TRP A 200 -0.70 -10.78 -13.36
CA TRP A 200 -1.24 -12.12 -13.46
C TRP A 200 -2.21 -12.18 -14.63
N LEU A 201 -1.88 -13.00 -15.62
CA LEU A 201 -2.72 -13.16 -16.79
C LEU A 201 -3.96 -14.01 -16.45
N PRO A 202 -5.08 -13.79 -17.15
CA PRO A 202 -6.27 -14.63 -17.01
C PRO A 202 -5.92 -16.09 -17.40
N GLY A 203 -6.28 -17.05 -16.55
CA GLY A 203 -5.93 -18.48 -16.71
C GLY A 203 -5.24 -19.09 -15.48
N GLY A 204 -4.54 -18.28 -14.69
CA GLY A 204 -3.91 -18.74 -13.44
C GLY A 204 -2.64 -19.55 -13.70
N LYS A 205 -2.77 -20.80 -14.16
CA LYS A 205 -1.66 -21.56 -14.72
C LYS A 205 -1.23 -20.93 -16.04
N LEU A 206 0.04 -21.07 -16.38
CA LEU A 206 0.59 -20.72 -17.70
C LEU A 206 0.06 -21.74 -18.72
N GLU A 207 -1.23 -21.69 -19.01
CA GLU A 207 -1.82 -22.46 -20.09
C GLU A 207 -1.46 -21.78 -21.41
N PRO A 208 -1.20 -22.55 -22.48
CA PRO A 208 -0.95 -21.98 -23.78
C PRO A 208 -2.14 -21.13 -24.23
N CYS A 209 -1.85 -20.12 -25.05
CA CYS A 209 -2.92 -19.31 -25.62
C CYS A 209 -3.86 -20.19 -26.48
N PRO A 210 -5.20 -20.11 -26.30
CA PRO A 210 -6.14 -20.90 -27.11
C PRO A 210 -5.98 -20.66 -28.62
N SER A 211 -5.61 -19.44 -29.01
CA SER A 211 -5.35 -19.06 -30.41
C SER A 211 -3.93 -19.41 -30.87
N HIS A 212 -2.99 -19.62 -29.93
CA HIS A 212 -1.59 -19.91 -30.22
C HIS A 212 -1.05 -20.99 -29.24
N PRO A 213 -1.33 -22.28 -29.50
CA PRO A 213 -1.05 -23.37 -28.57
C PRO A 213 0.43 -23.59 -28.23
N THR A 214 1.33 -22.99 -29.01
CA THR A 214 2.79 -23.06 -28.82
C THR A 214 3.36 -21.92 -27.98
N GLN A 215 2.56 -20.91 -27.64
CA GLN A 215 3.01 -19.72 -26.92
C GLN A 215 2.43 -19.63 -25.52
N ILE A 216 3.32 -19.38 -24.55
CA ILE A 216 2.92 -18.99 -23.20
C ILE A 216 2.44 -17.54 -23.27
N PRO A 217 1.22 -17.23 -22.80
CA PRO A 217 0.72 -15.87 -22.83
C PRO A 217 1.59 -15.00 -21.94
N THR A 218 2.20 -13.97 -22.53
CA THR A 218 2.76 -12.81 -21.84
C THR A 218 1.79 -11.64 -21.94
N ARG A 219 2.01 -10.57 -21.16
CA ARG A 219 1.18 -9.36 -21.27
C ARG A 219 1.20 -8.78 -22.68
N GLN A 220 2.37 -8.75 -23.31
CA GLN A 220 2.53 -8.31 -24.71
C GLN A 220 1.81 -9.23 -25.69
N HIS A 221 1.89 -10.54 -25.48
CA HIS A 221 1.15 -11.51 -26.28
C HIS A 221 -0.36 -11.28 -26.17
N VAL A 222 -0.90 -11.11 -24.96
CA VAL A 222 -2.35 -10.86 -24.76
C VAL A 222 -2.80 -9.57 -25.43
N ILE A 223 -1.99 -8.51 -25.37
CA ILE A 223 -2.28 -7.23 -26.03
C ILE A 223 -2.42 -7.42 -27.54
N ARG A 224 -1.50 -8.15 -28.16
CA ARG A 224 -1.52 -8.42 -29.61
C ARG A 224 -2.59 -9.42 -30.01
N CYS A 225 -2.67 -10.54 -29.29
CA CYS A 225 -3.59 -11.65 -29.60
C CYS A 225 -5.06 -11.25 -29.47
N LEU A 226 -5.39 -10.38 -28.51
CA LEU A 226 -6.75 -9.86 -28.35
C LEU A 226 -7.00 -8.57 -29.14
N ASP A 227 -6.00 -8.08 -29.88
CA ASP A 227 -6.08 -6.82 -30.61
C ASP A 227 -6.58 -5.67 -29.71
N MET A 228 -5.96 -5.54 -28.54
CA MET A 228 -6.44 -4.66 -27.48
C MET A 228 -6.41 -3.18 -27.90
N HIS A 229 -5.42 -2.78 -28.69
CA HIS A 229 -5.29 -1.40 -29.19
C HIS A 229 -6.51 -1.00 -30.01
N HIS A 230 -6.88 -1.80 -31.01
CA HIS A 230 -8.04 -1.53 -31.83
C HIS A 230 -9.35 -1.59 -31.03
N ARG A 231 -9.54 -2.64 -30.19
CA ARG A 231 -10.74 -2.78 -29.35
C ARG A 231 -10.94 -1.63 -28.37
N LEU A 232 -9.85 -1.06 -27.87
CA LEU A 232 -9.87 0.06 -26.91
C LEU A 232 -9.72 1.42 -27.60
N GLN A 233 -9.65 1.47 -28.94
CA GLN A 233 -9.44 2.70 -29.72
C GLN A 233 -8.20 3.49 -29.28
N MET A 234 -7.08 2.78 -29.07
CA MET A 234 -5.81 3.32 -28.57
C MET A 234 -4.69 3.14 -29.60
N PRO A 235 -3.78 4.12 -29.75
CA PRO A 235 -2.65 4.00 -30.67
C PRO A 235 -1.63 2.95 -30.21
N GLU A 236 -1.03 2.25 -31.17
CA GLU A 236 -0.01 1.20 -30.91
C GLU A 236 1.24 1.72 -30.19
N THR A 237 1.46 3.03 -30.17
CA THR A 237 2.54 3.69 -29.42
C THR A 237 2.43 3.48 -27.91
N VAL A 238 1.23 3.18 -27.39
CA VAL A 238 1.00 2.89 -25.97
C VAL A 238 1.30 1.42 -25.68
N GLN A 239 2.37 1.15 -24.94
CA GLN A 239 2.82 -0.23 -24.67
C GLN A 239 1.78 -1.11 -23.93
N ASP A 240 0.99 -0.52 -23.03
CA ASP A 240 -0.07 -1.20 -22.28
C ASP A 240 -1.35 -0.36 -22.28
N PRO A 241 -2.26 -0.59 -23.25
CA PRO A 241 -3.43 0.26 -23.43
C PRO A 241 -4.40 0.16 -22.25
N LEU A 242 -4.54 -1.02 -21.62
CA LEU A 242 -5.44 -1.19 -20.49
C LEU A 242 -4.91 -0.49 -19.23
N SER A 243 -3.63 -0.64 -18.88
CA SER A 243 -3.08 0.10 -17.73
C SER A 243 -3.15 1.60 -17.93
N PHE A 244 -2.93 2.06 -19.16
CA PHE A 244 -3.05 3.48 -19.49
C PHE A 244 -4.46 3.99 -19.20
N LEU A 245 -5.50 3.31 -19.69
CA LEU A 245 -6.89 3.69 -19.42
C LEU A 245 -7.25 3.61 -17.94
N LEU A 246 -6.81 2.56 -17.25
CA LEU A 246 -7.04 2.43 -15.80
C LEU A 246 -6.40 3.57 -15.00
N ASN A 247 -5.28 4.13 -15.47
CA ASN A 247 -4.63 5.29 -14.85
C ASN A 247 -5.36 6.62 -15.13
N LYS A 248 -6.30 6.66 -16.07
CA LYS A 248 -7.15 7.83 -16.35
C LYS A 248 -8.44 7.85 -15.52
N LEU A 249 -8.72 6.77 -14.78
CA LEU A 249 -9.89 6.69 -13.91
C LEU A 249 -9.81 7.73 -12.78
N PRO A 250 -10.96 8.23 -12.28
CA PRO A 250 -10.99 9.23 -11.22
C PRO A 250 -10.34 8.69 -9.94
N ASN A 251 -9.42 9.45 -9.35
CA ASN A 251 -8.70 9.04 -8.12
C ASN A 251 -9.48 9.34 -6.82
N ARG A 252 -10.73 9.80 -6.92
CA ARG A 252 -11.59 10.13 -5.77
C ARG A 252 -13.01 9.65 -6.04
N ILE A 253 -13.59 9.02 -5.03
CA ILE A 253 -15.04 8.83 -4.96
C ILE A 253 -15.64 10.23 -4.82
N ARG A 254 -16.42 10.68 -5.81
CA ARG A 254 -17.29 11.84 -5.59
C ARG A 254 -18.32 11.40 -4.55
N CYS A 255 -18.25 11.90 -3.33
CA CYS A 255 -19.40 11.84 -2.45
C CYS A 255 -20.53 12.59 -3.17
N SER A 256 -21.63 11.92 -3.47
CA SER A 256 -22.85 12.61 -3.86
C SER A 256 -23.17 13.61 -2.74
N SER A 257 -23.10 14.89 -3.06
CA SER A 257 -23.72 15.92 -2.24
C SER A 257 -25.22 15.66 -2.31
N HIS A 258 -25.75 14.89 -1.35
CA HIS A 258 -27.17 14.95 -1.05
C HIS A 258 -27.40 16.35 -0.46
N SER A 259 -27.72 17.30 -1.33
CA SER A 259 -28.44 18.51 -0.96
C SER A 259 -29.79 18.04 -0.42
N VAL A 260 -29.87 17.89 0.89
CA VAL A 260 -31.15 17.95 1.58
C VAL A 260 -31.55 19.42 1.51
N SER A 261 -32.38 19.76 0.52
CA SER A 261 -33.10 21.02 0.54
C SER A 261 -34.16 20.95 1.67
N PRO A 262 -34.38 22.07 2.39
CA PRO A 262 -35.30 22.14 3.52
C PRO A 262 -36.76 21.88 3.14
#